data_AF-A0A9D8NL41-F1
#
_entry.id   AF-A0A9D8NL41-F1
#
_cell.length_a   1.000
_cell.length_b   1.000
_cell.length_c   1.000
_cell.angle_alpha   90.00
_cell.angle_beta   90.00
_cell.angle_gamma   90.00
#
_symmetry.space_group_name_H-M   'P 1'
#
loop_
_entity.id
_entity.type
_entity.pdbx_description
1 polymer ?
#
loop_
_entity_poly.entity_id
_entity_poly.type
_entity_poly.pdbx_seq_one_letter_code
_entity_poly.pdbx_strand_id
1 'polypeptide(L)' 'MEPTPPPSIDLRAPCRHLRSKEMFHSAAGAPDDEFSSGVYWCQKTCEAFGPDGELADKTRCCNGRTCYLL' A
#
# COMPACT_ATOMS: atom_id res chain seq x y z
N MET A 1 -11.82 21.32 21.64
CA MET A 1 -11.71 20.41 20.48
C MET A 1 -10.29 20.56 19.98
N GLU A 2 -9.45 19.56 20.24
CA GLU A 2 -8.06 19.57 19.78
C GLU A 2 -8.05 19.22 18.28
N PRO A 3 -7.34 19.98 17.42
CA PRO A 3 -7.31 19.67 16.00
C PRO A 3 -6.56 18.35 15.79
N THR A 4 -7.25 17.35 15.25
CA THR A 4 -6.61 16.12 14.77
C THR A 4 -5.50 16.49 13.81
N PRO A 5 -4.25 16.03 14.01
CA PRO A 5 -3.18 16.31 13.06
C PRO A 5 -3.62 15.78 11.68
N PRO A 6 -3.33 16.51 10.59
CA PRO A 6 -3.57 16.00 9.24
C PRO A 6 -2.89 14.63 9.14
N PRO A 7 -3.49 13.64 8.46
CA PRO A 7 -2.85 12.35 8.30
C PRO A 7 -1.49 12.62 7.67
N SER A 8 -0.42 12.37 8.42
CA SER A 8 0.95 12.56 7.96
C SER A 8 1.09 11.71 6.71
N ILE A 9 1.06 12.37 5.54
CA ILE A 9 1.27 11.73 4.26
C ILE A 9 2.70 11.24 4.32
N ASP A 10 2.88 9.96 4.63
CA ASP A 10 4.19 9.33 4.64
C ASP A 10 4.69 9.43 3.20
N LEU A 11 5.56 10.42 2.93
CA LEU A 11 6.17 10.71 1.61
C LEU A 11 7.02 9.53 1.08
N ARG A 12 6.99 8.39 1.76
CA ARG A 12 7.67 7.18 1.38
C ARG A 12 6.95 6.57 0.18
N ALA A 13 7.70 6.30 -0.87
CA ALA A 13 7.16 5.63 -2.04
C ALA A 13 6.59 4.27 -1.63
N PRO A 14 5.40 3.88 -2.14
CA PRO A 14 4.82 2.57 -1.88
C PRO A 14 5.79 1.47 -2.34
N CYS A 15 5.75 0.33 -1.65
CA CYS A 15 6.61 -0.79 -1.95
C CYS A 15 6.35 -1.27 -3.39
N ARG A 16 7.41 -1.50 -4.16
CA ARG A 16 7.33 -1.99 -5.55
C ARG A 16 6.66 -3.37 -5.66
N HIS A 17 6.65 -4.13 -4.57
CA HIS A 17 6.04 -5.45 -4.45
C HIS A 17 4.61 -5.38 -3.91
N LEU A 18 4.11 -4.21 -3.51
CA LEU A 18 2.71 -4.04 -3.13
C LEU A 18 1.83 -4.18 -4.37
N ARG A 19 0.78 -4.99 -4.26
CA ARG A 19 -0.22 -5.18 -5.31
C ARG A 19 -1.61 -4.95 -4.73
N SER A 20 -2.49 -4.44 -5.58
CA SER A 20 -3.92 -4.36 -5.34
C SER A 20 -4.65 -4.80 -6.60
N LYS A 21 -5.91 -5.22 -6.44
CA LYS A 21 -6.75 -5.67 -7.57
C LYS A 21 -6.88 -4.57 -8.62
N GLU A 22 -6.92 -3.33 -8.18
CA GLU A 22 -7.11 -2.15 -9.04
C GLU A 22 -5.92 -1.91 -9.97
N MET A 23 -4.70 -2.34 -9.62
CA MET A 23 -3.55 -2.28 -10.53
C MET A 23 -3.75 -3.12 -11.80
N PHE A 24 -4.66 -4.10 -11.77
CA PHE A 24 -4.97 -4.98 -12.90
C PHE A 24 -6.23 -4.56 -13.65
N HIS A 25 -6.99 -3.60 -13.13
CA HIS A 25 -8.14 -3.03 -13.82
C HIS A 25 -7.66 -1.76 -14.56
N SER A 26 -7.56 -1.83 -15.88
CA SER A 26 -7.15 -0.73 -16.76
C SER A 26 -8.18 0.42 -16.84
N ALA A 27 -8.74 0.86 -15.72
CA ALA A 27 -9.59 2.05 -15.67
C ALA A 27 -8.70 3.27 -15.43
N ALA A 28 -7.99 3.68 -16.49
CA ALA A 28 -7.31 4.97 -16.54
C ALA A 28 -8.35 6.09 -16.33
N GLY A 29 -8.39 6.67 -15.13
CA GLY A 29 -9.10 7.95 -14.88
C GLY A 29 -10.17 7.98 -13.80
N ALA A 30 -10.39 6.92 -13.02
CA ALA A 30 -11.18 7.06 -11.80
C ALA A 30 -10.31 7.65 -10.66
N PRO A 31 -10.80 8.63 -9.89
CA PRO A 31 -10.08 9.09 -8.70
C PRO A 31 -9.81 7.87 -7.79
N ASP A 32 -8.54 7.69 -7.47
CA ASP A 32 -7.84 6.51 -6.90
C ASP A 32 -8.45 5.88 -5.62
N ASP A 33 -9.56 6.41 -5.11
CA ASP A 33 -10.04 6.11 -3.76
C ASP A 33 -11.53 5.66 -3.71
N GLU A 34 -12.40 6.05 -4.65
CA GLU A 34 -13.85 5.79 -4.48
C GLU A 34 -14.25 4.31 -4.72
N PHE A 35 -13.48 3.60 -5.54
CA PHE A 35 -13.70 2.17 -5.83
C PHE A 35 -12.58 1.27 -5.31
N SER A 36 -11.73 1.83 -4.45
CA SER A 36 -10.58 1.09 -3.95
C SER A 36 -11.05 0.02 -2.98
N SER A 37 -10.82 -1.26 -3.32
CA SER A 37 -11.28 -2.36 -2.45
C SER A 37 -10.54 -2.37 -1.11
N GLY A 38 -9.46 -1.58 -0.98
CA GLY A 38 -8.60 -1.59 0.20
C GLY A 38 -7.82 -2.90 0.38
N VAL A 39 -7.91 -3.81 -0.60
CA VAL A 39 -7.27 -5.12 -0.57
C VAL A 39 -5.91 -5.01 -1.23
N TYR A 40 -4.89 -5.14 -0.40
CA TYR A 40 -3.49 -5.10 -0.78
C TYR A 40 -2.80 -6.41 -0.39
N TRP A 41 -1.81 -6.83 -1.17
CA TRP A 41 -1.00 -8.00 -0.87
C TRP A 41 0.44 -7.80 -1.33
N CYS A 42 1.36 -8.56 -0.74
CA CYS A 42 2.75 -8.58 -1.17
C CYS A 42 2.91 -9.59 -2.32
N GLN A 43 3.48 -9.15 -3.43
CA GLN A 43 3.76 -10.00 -4.60
C GLN A 43 4.77 -11.12 -4.29
N LYS A 44 5.65 -10.95 -3.30
CA LYS A 44 6.68 -11.95 -2.96
C LYS A 44 6.10 -13.14 -2.20
N THR A 45 5.23 -12.88 -1.23
CA THR A 45 4.58 -13.93 -0.42
C THR A 45 3.25 -14.38 -1.02
N CYS A 46 2.66 -13.58 -1.92
CA CYS A 46 1.29 -13.72 -2.40
C CYS A 46 0.25 -13.66 -1.27
N GLU A 47 0.58 -13.01 -0.16
CA GLU A 47 -0.25 -12.92 1.04
C GLU A 47 -0.48 -11.45 1.46
N ALA A 48 -1.43 -11.25 2.37
CA ALA A 48 -1.66 -9.95 3.02
C ALA A 48 -0.49 -9.49 3.90
N PHE A 49 0.46 -10.38 4.22
CA PHE A 49 1.66 -10.09 4.99
C PHE A 49 2.90 -10.19 4.11
N GLY A 50 3.84 -9.25 4.27
CA GLY A 50 5.14 -9.30 3.62
C GLY A 50 6.06 -10.36 4.23
N PRO A 51 7.23 -10.61 3.61
CA PRO A 51 8.22 -11.57 4.15
C PRO A 51 8.86 -11.08 5.47
N ASP A 52 8.68 -9.80 5.79
CA ASP A 52 8.98 -9.17 7.07
C ASP A 52 7.95 -9.47 8.17
N GLY A 53 6.83 -10.13 7.84
CA GLY A 53 5.76 -10.45 8.78
C GLY A 53 4.77 -9.31 9.03
N GLU A 54 4.96 -8.14 8.41
CA GLU A 54 4.08 -6.99 8.56
C GLU A 54 3.04 -6.91 7.45
N LEU A 55 1.88 -6.30 7.74
CA LEU A 55 0.78 -6.12 6.79
C LEU A 55 1.20 -5.37 5.53
N ALA A 56 0.78 -5.84 4.37
CA ALA A 56 0.97 -5.18 3.09
C ALA A 56 -0.20 -4.22 2.86
N ASP A 57 -0.05 -2.94 3.24
CA ASP A 57 -1.06 -1.90 3.03
C ASP A 57 -0.47 -0.64 2.36
N LYS A 58 -1.31 0.20 1.74
CA LYS A 58 -0.91 1.41 1.01
C LYS A 58 -0.07 2.38 1.83
N THR A 59 -0.27 2.42 3.16
CA THR A 59 0.33 3.43 4.05
C THR A 59 1.62 2.95 4.70
N ARG A 60 1.71 1.66 5.05
CA ARG A 60 2.85 1.11 5.80
C ARG A 60 3.76 0.26 4.93
N CYS A 61 3.29 -0.31 3.81
CA CYS A 61 4.11 -1.08 2.89
C CYS A 61 4.82 -0.15 1.90
N CYS A 62 5.97 0.37 2.33
CA CYS A 62 6.73 1.39 1.62
C CYS A 62 8.23 1.04 1.52
N ASN A 63 9.00 1.90 0.86
CA ASN A 63 10.45 1.75 0.71
C ASN A 63 11.26 1.82 2.02
N GLY A 64 10.63 2.17 3.14
CA GLY A 64 11.25 2.17 4.47
C GLY A 64 11.29 0.79 5.14
N ARG A 65 10.67 -0.23 4.55
CA ARG A 65 10.69 -1.58 5.12
C ARG A 65 11.97 -2.34 4.79
N THR A 66 12.42 -3.15 5.73
CA THR A 66 13.61 -4.02 5.58
C THR A 66 13.46 -4.99 4.40
N CYS A 67 12.24 -5.44 4.11
CA CYS A 67 11.96 -6.33 2.99
C CYS A 67 11.95 -5.66 1.61
N TYR A 68 12.03 -4.33 1.54
CA TYR A 68 11.92 -3.60 0.26
C TYR A 68 13.05 -3.95 -0.72
N LEU A 69 14.25 -4.22 -0.18
CA LEU A 69 15.44 -4.58 -0.94
C LEU A 69 15.72 -6.09 -1.04
N LEU A 70 15.01 -6.90 -0.25
CA LEU A 70 15.02 -8.36 -0.38
C LEU A 70 14.37 -8.77 -1.70
#